data_AF-A0A2U3ANJ9-F1
#
_entry.id   AF-A0A2U3ANJ9-F1
#
_cell.length_a   1.000
_cell.length_b   1.000
_cell.length_c   1.000
_cell.angle_alpha   90.00
_cell.angle_beta   90.00
_cell.angle_gamma   90.00
#
_symmetry.space_group_name_H-M   'P 1'
#
loop_
_entity.id
_entity.type
_entity.pdbx_description
1 polymer ?
#
loop_
_entity_poly.entity_id
_entity_poly.type
_entity_poly.pdbx_seq_one_letter_code
_entity_poly.pdbx_strand_id
1 'polypeptide(L)'
;MNTIVLMTILLLLAMTIIGGKKGFRSFIALFLNFSVMIILLFFMNIQSMNAIVLTLIACVVIACINLFFINEITTTTKAAFLSTLLTTSILLLVILAVSDLALIHGFGEEETEELGAFSPLIGISFMQLAISVIIMSTIGAITDAAIAIASPMREMYIHHPTSSRKELFQFGLLIGRDIIGTSTNTLFFAFIGNYLALMIWFKDLSYSIGDIVNSKIFSSEFITICCATIGVILVIPITAAIAAQFFVRKSSDRK
;
A
#
# COMPACT_ATOMS: atom_id res chain seq x y z
N MET A 1 -7.66 19.14 -27.04
CA MET A 1 -7.23 18.94 -25.63
C MET A 1 -6.87 17.47 -25.49
N ASN A 2 -5.68 17.14 -24.96
CA ASN A 2 -5.26 15.75 -24.77
C ASN A 2 -6.26 15.01 -23.85
N THR A 3 -6.68 13.80 -24.20
CA THR A 3 -7.64 12.99 -23.42
C THR A 3 -7.20 12.81 -21.96
N ILE A 4 -5.88 12.70 -21.73
CA ILE A 4 -5.30 12.62 -20.38
C ILE A 4 -5.62 13.89 -19.57
N VAL A 5 -5.47 15.06 -20.19
CA VAL A 5 -5.77 16.35 -19.54
C VAL A 5 -7.27 16.46 -19.23
N LEU A 6 -8.13 16.01 -20.14
CA LEU A 6 -9.58 15.97 -19.92
C LEU A 6 -9.95 15.08 -18.72
N MET A 7 -9.44 13.85 -18.67
CA MET A 7 -9.67 12.92 -17.55
C MET A 7 -9.13 13.45 -16.23
N THR A 8 -7.97 14.11 -16.26
CA THR A 8 -7.36 14.73 -15.08
C THR A 8 -8.24 15.87 -14.54
N ILE A 9 -8.77 16.73 -15.41
CA ILE A 9 -9.71 17.80 -15.03
C ILE A 9 -11.01 17.21 -14.48
N LEU A 10 -11.56 16.18 -15.14
CA LEU A 10 -12.78 15.52 -14.69
C LEU A 10 -12.60 14.91 -13.29
N LEU A 11 -11.48 14.24 -13.05
CA LEU A 11 -11.13 13.68 -11.74
C LEU A 11 -11.02 14.77 -10.68
N LEU A 12 -10.32 15.87 -10.97
CA LEU A 12 -10.19 17.02 -10.07
C LEU A 12 -11.56 17.58 -9.70
N LEU A 13 -12.44 17.79 -10.68
CA LEU A 13 -13.78 18.31 -10.46
C LEU A 13 -14.61 17.34 -9.62
N ALA A 14 -14.65 16.06 -9.96
CA ALA A 14 -15.41 15.06 -9.21
C ALA A 14 -14.95 14.96 -7.75
N MET A 15 -13.63 14.89 -7.51
CA MET A 15 -13.08 14.84 -6.16
C MET A 15 -13.36 16.12 -5.37
N THR A 16 -13.28 17.29 -6.01
CA THR A 16 -13.52 18.58 -5.33
C THR A 16 -15.00 18.80 -5.03
N ILE A 17 -15.90 18.40 -5.94
CA ILE A 17 -17.35 18.54 -5.76
C ILE A 17 -17.84 17.63 -4.62
N ILE A 18 -17.41 16.37 -4.59
CA ILE A 18 -17.90 15.38 -3.60
C ILE A 18 -17.09 15.45 -2.30
N GLY A 19 -15.77 15.50 -2.39
CA GLY A 19 -14.86 15.48 -1.23
C GLY A 19 -14.51 16.86 -0.66
N GLY A 20 -14.98 17.95 -1.28
CA GLY A 20 -14.70 19.32 -0.86
C GLY A 20 -13.20 19.61 -0.77
N LYS A 21 -12.79 20.29 0.30
CA LYS A 21 -11.37 20.63 0.56
C LYS A 21 -10.48 19.39 0.71
N LYS A 22 -11.00 18.30 1.29
CA LYS A 22 -10.25 17.05 1.43
C LYS A 22 -10.04 16.40 0.06
N GLY A 23 -11.07 16.37 -0.79
CA GLY A 23 -10.98 15.86 -2.15
C GLY A 23 -9.92 16.58 -2.99
N PHE A 24 -9.90 17.92 -2.93
CA PHE A 24 -8.85 18.71 -3.58
C PHE A 24 -7.44 18.39 -3.06
N ARG A 25 -7.27 18.25 -1.73
CA ARG A 25 -5.98 17.85 -1.14
C ARG A 25 -5.57 16.44 -1.55
N SER A 26 -6.50 15.48 -1.60
CA SER A 26 -6.24 14.13 -2.09
C SER A 26 -5.78 14.12 -3.55
N PHE A 27 -6.36 14.99 -4.39
CA PHE A 27 -5.89 15.14 -5.77
C PHE A 27 -4.45 15.66 -5.84
N ILE A 28 -4.10 16.69 -5.06
CA ILE A 28 -2.70 17.17 -4.99
C ILE A 28 -1.77 16.08 -4.44
N ALA A 29 -2.22 15.34 -3.42
CA ALA A 29 -1.45 14.25 -2.82
C ALA A 29 -1.10 13.16 -3.84
N LEU A 30 -1.98 12.88 -4.81
CA LEU A 30 -1.70 11.94 -5.91
C LEU A 30 -0.44 12.36 -6.69
N PHE A 31 -0.33 13.64 -7.07
CA PHE A 31 0.85 14.15 -7.80
C PHE A 31 2.09 14.23 -6.92
N LEU A 32 1.94 14.50 -5.62
CA LEU A 32 3.06 14.45 -4.67
C LEU A 32 3.59 13.02 -4.54
N ASN A 33 2.71 12.03 -4.37
CA ASN A 33 3.10 10.62 -4.31
C ASN A 33 3.74 10.17 -5.62
N PHE A 34 3.18 10.56 -6.77
CA PHE A 34 3.80 10.31 -8.07
C PHE A 34 5.21 10.93 -8.17
N SER A 35 5.39 12.16 -7.69
CA SER A 35 6.71 12.81 -7.66
C SER A 35 7.70 12.07 -6.77
N VAL A 36 7.25 11.58 -5.61
CA VAL A 36 8.08 10.73 -4.73
C VAL A 36 8.51 9.45 -5.45
N MET A 37 7.62 8.83 -6.24
CA MET A 37 7.95 7.65 -7.05
C MET A 37 9.00 7.96 -8.11
N ILE A 38 8.85 9.06 -8.85
CA ILE A 38 9.84 9.46 -9.85
C ILE A 38 11.20 9.72 -9.20
N ILE A 39 11.23 10.46 -8.08
CA ILE A 39 12.47 10.73 -7.34
C ILE A 39 13.11 9.42 -6.84
N LEU A 40 12.31 8.49 -6.32
CA LEU A 40 12.76 7.17 -5.89
C LEU A 40 13.47 6.43 -7.03
N LEU A 41 12.88 6.40 -8.23
CA LEU A 41 13.47 5.75 -9.40
C LEU A 41 14.81 6.37 -9.80
N PHE A 42 14.92 7.71 -9.77
CA PHE A 42 16.19 8.40 -10.02
C PHE A 42 17.28 7.99 -9.03
N PHE A 43 16.96 7.93 -7.73
CA PHE A 43 17.94 7.53 -6.70
C PHE A 43 18.28 6.04 -6.75
N MET A 44 17.33 5.18 -7.10
CA MET A 44 17.58 3.74 -7.27
C MET A 44 18.60 3.44 -8.37
N ASN A 45 18.69 4.29 -9.40
CA ASN A 45 19.66 4.14 -10.49
C ASN A 45 21.13 4.38 -10.03
N ILE A 46 21.35 4.94 -8.84
CA ILE A 46 22.68 5.20 -8.30
C ILE A 46 23.22 3.90 -7.67
N GLN A 47 24.24 3.30 -8.30
CA GLN A 47 24.82 1.98 -7.97
C GLN A 47 25.17 1.75 -6.49
N SER A 48 25.49 2.80 -5.74
CA SER A 48 25.92 2.71 -4.34
C SER A 48 24.77 2.71 -3.32
N MET A 49 23.52 2.92 -3.76
CA MET A 49 22.37 3.05 -2.85
C MET A 49 21.58 1.74 -2.77
N ASN A 50 21.19 1.35 -1.55
CA ASN A 50 20.34 0.18 -1.35
C ASN A 50 18.88 0.52 -1.68
N ALA A 51 18.30 -0.15 -2.67
CA ALA A 51 16.95 0.13 -3.15
C ALA A 51 15.88 -0.09 -2.07
N ILE A 52 16.06 -1.07 -1.17
CA ILE A 52 15.12 -1.36 -0.07
C ILE A 52 15.07 -0.17 0.90
N VAL A 53 16.23 0.39 1.26
CA VAL A 53 16.31 1.53 2.18
C VAL A 53 15.65 2.77 1.57
N LEU A 54 15.91 3.03 0.29
CA LEU A 54 15.26 4.12 -0.44
C LEU A 54 13.73 3.96 -0.47
N THR A 55 13.25 2.73 -0.71
CA THR A 55 11.82 2.41 -0.69
C THR A 55 11.20 2.67 0.69
N LEU A 56 11.87 2.28 1.78
CA LEU A 56 11.37 2.57 3.13
C LEU A 56 11.26 4.07 3.39
N ILE A 57 12.27 4.85 2.98
CA ILE A 57 12.23 6.32 3.08
C ILE A 57 11.05 6.87 2.26
N ALA A 58 10.85 6.41 1.03
CA ALA A 58 9.72 6.80 0.20
C ALA A 58 8.37 6.45 0.84
N CYS A 59 8.23 5.27 1.45
CA CYS A 59 7.03 4.87 2.18
C CYS A 59 6.74 5.77 3.38
N VAL A 60 7.75 6.19 4.12
CA VAL A 60 7.60 7.17 5.22
C VAL A 60 7.04 8.49 4.66
N VAL A 61 7.60 8.98 3.55
CA VAL A 61 7.16 10.24 2.90
C VAL A 61 5.73 10.11 2.37
N ILE A 62 5.40 9.01 1.69
CA ILE A 62 4.04 8.73 1.20
C ILE A 62 3.04 8.65 2.35
N ALA A 63 3.38 7.94 3.43
CA ALA A 63 2.53 7.87 4.62
C ALA A 63 2.34 9.26 5.24
N CYS A 64 3.37 10.11 5.28
CA CYS A 64 3.27 11.49 5.73
C CYS A 64 2.31 12.31 4.85
N ILE A 65 2.43 12.21 3.52
CA ILE A 65 1.54 12.91 2.58
C ILE A 65 0.10 12.44 2.81
N ASN A 66 -0.15 11.14 2.79
CA ASN A 66 -1.50 10.60 2.88
C ASN A 66 -2.16 10.86 4.26
N LEU A 67 -1.41 10.82 5.35
CA LEU A 67 -1.98 10.97 6.70
C LEU A 67 -1.94 12.39 7.24
N PHE A 68 -1.00 13.25 6.85
CA PHE A 68 -0.89 14.61 7.41
C PHE A 68 -1.19 15.73 6.41
N PHE A 69 -1.02 15.50 5.11
CA PHE A 69 -1.37 16.52 4.11
C PHE A 69 -2.87 16.44 3.75
N ILE A 70 -3.39 15.23 3.52
CA ILE A 70 -4.81 15.03 3.21
C ILE A 70 -5.67 15.30 4.45
N ASN A 71 -5.29 14.71 5.58
CA ASN A 71 -6.01 14.80 6.84
C ASN A 71 -5.38 15.82 7.78
N GLU A 72 -6.15 16.34 8.73
CA GLU A 72 -5.61 17.24 9.75
C GLU A 72 -4.70 16.49 10.73
N ILE A 73 -3.65 17.16 11.21
CA ILE A 73 -2.73 16.61 12.20
C ILE A 73 -3.47 16.42 13.52
N THR A 74 -3.80 15.18 13.84
CA THR A 74 -4.59 14.78 15.00
C THR A 74 -3.97 13.57 15.68
N THR A 75 -4.44 13.23 16.87
CA THR A 75 -4.02 11.99 17.54
C THR A 75 -4.34 10.75 16.71
N THR A 76 -5.42 10.81 15.91
CA THR A 76 -5.79 9.75 14.97
C THR A 76 -4.75 9.56 13.88
N THR A 77 -4.38 10.64 13.19
CA THR A 77 -3.41 10.55 12.09
C THR A 77 -2.02 10.20 12.58
N LYS A 78 -1.63 10.64 13.78
CA LYS A 78 -0.39 10.21 14.44
C LYS A 78 -0.40 8.72 14.81
N ALA A 79 -1.50 8.22 15.37
CA ALA A 79 -1.64 6.80 15.71
C ALA A 79 -1.62 5.93 14.44
N ALA A 80 -2.35 6.33 13.39
CA ALA A 80 -2.33 5.66 12.10
C ALA A 80 -0.91 5.65 11.50
N PHE A 81 -0.21 6.79 11.50
CA PHE A 81 1.13 6.89 10.95
C PHE A 81 2.14 5.97 11.65
N LEU A 82 2.15 5.96 12.99
CA LEU A 82 3.02 5.07 13.74
C LEU A 82 2.69 3.59 13.48
N SER A 83 1.40 3.27 13.34
CA SER A 83 0.94 1.92 13.04
C SER A 83 1.38 1.48 11.64
N THR A 84 1.28 2.36 10.64
CA THR A 84 1.79 2.14 9.28
C THR A 84 3.28 1.85 9.30
N LEU A 85 4.10 2.69 9.96
CA LEU A 85 5.56 2.49 10.02
C LEU A 85 5.95 1.16 10.67
N LEU A 86 5.32 0.82 11.80
CA LEU A 86 5.58 -0.45 12.49
C LEU A 86 5.15 -1.64 11.64
N THR A 87 3.98 -1.56 11.00
CA THR A 87 3.47 -2.63 10.14
C THR A 87 4.37 -2.83 8.94
N THR A 88 4.74 -1.78 8.21
CA THR A 88 5.64 -1.87 7.06
C THR A 88 7.00 -2.43 7.44
N SER A 89 7.52 -2.08 8.63
CA SER A 89 8.79 -2.63 9.13
C SER A 89 8.69 -4.13 9.43
N ILE A 90 7.60 -4.59 10.05
CA ILE A 90 7.37 -6.02 10.31
C ILE A 90 7.14 -6.76 8.98
N LEU A 91 6.37 -6.17 8.07
CA LEU A 91 6.08 -6.75 6.76
C LEU A 91 7.35 -6.91 5.92
N LEU A 92 8.31 -5.98 5.99
CA LEU A 92 9.60 -6.14 5.35
C LEU A 92 10.30 -7.44 5.78
N LEU A 93 10.27 -7.79 7.07
CA LEU A 93 10.88 -9.04 7.56
C LEU A 93 10.18 -10.26 6.96
N VAL A 94 8.86 -10.22 6.81
CA VAL A 94 8.08 -11.28 6.15
C VAL A 94 8.45 -11.38 4.68
N ILE A 95 8.53 -10.25 3.97
CA ILE A 95 8.90 -10.21 2.55
C ILE A 95 10.30 -10.77 2.35
N LEU A 96 11.28 -10.38 3.17
CA LEU A 96 12.64 -10.90 3.08
C LEU A 96 12.67 -12.42 3.24
N ALA A 97 11.95 -12.96 4.24
CA ALA A 97 11.88 -14.41 4.47
C ALA A 97 11.24 -15.20 3.30
N VAL A 98 10.27 -14.60 2.61
CA VAL A 98 9.59 -15.25 1.47
C VAL A 98 10.36 -15.04 0.16
N SER A 99 11.06 -13.91 0.00
CA SER A 99 11.71 -13.53 -1.25
C SER A 99 12.80 -14.50 -1.70
N ASP A 100 13.57 -15.06 -0.75
CA ASP A 100 14.61 -16.06 -1.04
C ASP A 100 14.02 -17.39 -1.53
N LEU A 101 12.78 -17.72 -1.11
CA LEU A 101 12.10 -18.96 -1.47
C LEU A 101 11.35 -18.84 -2.81
N ALA A 102 10.90 -17.63 -3.15
CA ALA A 102 10.00 -17.40 -4.26
C ALA A 102 10.68 -17.33 -5.64
N LEU A 103 11.96 -16.96 -5.72
CA LEU A 103 12.74 -16.83 -6.97
C LEU A 103 12.05 -16.00 -8.09
N ILE A 104 11.11 -15.13 -7.73
CA ILE A 104 10.28 -14.33 -8.66
C ILE A 104 10.98 -13.07 -9.21
N HIS A 105 12.28 -12.89 -8.98
CA HIS A 105 12.98 -11.66 -9.31
C HIS A 105 13.34 -11.54 -10.81
N GLY A 106 13.17 -10.35 -11.38
CA GLY A 106 13.49 -10.05 -12.79
C GLY A 106 12.32 -10.27 -13.74
N PHE A 107 12.56 -10.09 -15.03
CA PHE A 107 11.49 -10.11 -16.04
C PHE A 107 10.91 -11.51 -16.26
N GLY A 108 9.61 -11.57 -16.55
CA GLY A 108 8.91 -12.75 -17.07
C GLY A 108 9.30 -13.05 -18.53
N GLU A 109 9.04 -14.26 -19.00
CA GLU A 109 9.33 -14.63 -20.40
C GLU A 109 8.56 -13.71 -21.37
N GLU A 110 7.32 -13.39 -21.02
CA GLU A 110 6.42 -12.54 -21.79
C GLU A 110 6.90 -11.08 -21.84
N GLU A 111 7.57 -10.60 -20.79
CA GLU A 111 8.19 -9.26 -20.76
C GLU A 111 9.53 -9.25 -21.51
N THR A 112 10.30 -10.34 -21.47
CA THR A 112 11.60 -10.41 -22.15
C THR A 112 11.50 -10.37 -23.67
N GLU A 113 10.40 -10.86 -24.24
CA GLU A 113 10.17 -10.79 -25.69
C GLU A 113 10.02 -9.33 -26.15
N GLU A 114 9.29 -8.50 -25.41
CA GLU A 114 9.15 -7.06 -25.67
C GLU A 114 10.48 -6.30 -25.44
N LEU A 115 11.26 -6.73 -24.46
CA LEU A 115 12.53 -6.10 -24.08
C LEU A 115 13.72 -6.54 -24.95
N GLY A 116 13.56 -7.49 -25.88
CA GLY A 116 14.66 -8.08 -26.65
C GLY A 116 15.51 -7.09 -27.45
N ALA A 117 15.00 -5.88 -27.73
CA ALA A 117 15.74 -4.79 -28.37
C ALA A 117 16.58 -3.92 -27.42
N PHE A 118 16.42 -4.10 -26.10
CA PHE A 118 17.05 -3.29 -25.06
C PHE A 118 18.04 -4.11 -24.22
N SER A 119 18.92 -3.42 -23.48
CA SER A 119 19.83 -4.09 -22.55
C SER A 119 19.06 -4.57 -21.31
N PRO A 120 19.15 -5.85 -20.91
CA PRO A 120 18.54 -6.35 -19.69
C PRO A 120 19.30 -5.94 -18.42
N LEU A 121 20.47 -5.28 -18.54
CA LEU A 121 21.25 -4.84 -17.39
C LEU A 121 20.70 -3.51 -16.83
N ILE A 122 20.01 -3.58 -15.69
CA ILE A 122 19.43 -2.41 -15.02
C ILE A 122 20.41 -1.80 -13.98
N GLY A 123 21.57 -2.43 -13.75
CA GLY A 123 22.55 -2.00 -12.73
C GLY A 123 22.10 -2.23 -11.28
N ILE A 124 20.83 -2.53 -11.06
CA ILE A 124 20.21 -2.76 -9.74
C ILE A 124 19.90 -4.25 -9.55
N SER A 125 20.02 -4.74 -8.31
CA SER A 125 19.60 -6.10 -7.97
C SER A 125 18.10 -6.28 -8.17
N PHE A 126 17.72 -7.22 -9.04
CA PHE A 126 16.32 -7.58 -9.27
C PHE A 126 15.60 -8.06 -8.01
N MET A 127 16.32 -8.67 -7.07
CA MET A 127 15.75 -9.06 -5.78
C MET A 127 15.39 -7.83 -4.94
N GLN A 128 16.27 -6.83 -4.86
CA GLN A 128 15.97 -5.59 -4.14
C GLN A 128 14.83 -4.81 -4.80
N LEU A 129 14.74 -4.84 -6.13
CA LEU A 129 13.62 -4.26 -6.87
C LEU A 129 12.31 -5.00 -6.58
N ALA A 130 12.29 -6.33 -6.60
CA ALA A 130 11.10 -7.11 -6.27
C ALA A 130 10.60 -6.81 -4.85
N ILE A 131 11.50 -6.78 -3.86
CA ILE A 131 11.15 -6.38 -2.49
C ILE A 131 10.58 -4.96 -2.45
N SER A 132 11.19 -4.04 -3.20
CA SER A 132 10.75 -2.64 -3.26
C SER A 132 9.36 -2.49 -3.88
N VAL A 133 9.08 -3.23 -4.96
CA VAL A 133 7.76 -3.30 -5.60
C VAL A 133 6.72 -3.79 -4.62
N ILE A 134 6.97 -4.91 -3.93
CA ILE A 134 6.02 -5.46 -2.96
C ILE A 134 5.71 -4.42 -1.87
N ILE A 135 6.73 -3.84 -1.23
CA ILE A 135 6.55 -2.84 -0.18
C ILE A 135 5.75 -1.64 -0.70
N MET A 136 6.07 -1.15 -1.90
CA MET A 136 5.39 -0.01 -2.50
C MET A 136 3.92 -0.33 -2.84
N SER A 137 3.63 -1.54 -3.32
CA SER A 137 2.26 -2.00 -3.57
C SER A 137 1.44 -2.12 -2.28
N THR A 138 2.09 -2.35 -1.13
CA THR A 138 1.39 -2.52 0.16
C THR A 138 1.12 -1.22 0.92
N ILE A 139 1.95 -0.18 0.78
CA ILE A 139 1.91 1.01 1.66
C ILE A 139 0.58 1.75 1.63
N GLY A 140 -0.07 1.82 0.46
CA GLY A 140 -1.38 2.45 0.30
C GLY A 140 -2.44 1.73 1.12
N ALA A 141 -2.58 0.41 0.92
CA ALA A 141 -3.55 -0.42 1.63
C ALA A 141 -3.33 -0.40 3.16
N ILE A 142 -2.07 -0.43 3.62
CA ILE A 142 -1.74 -0.33 5.05
C ILE A 142 -2.16 1.03 5.61
N THR A 143 -1.88 2.12 4.89
CA THR A 143 -2.22 3.48 5.32
C THR A 143 -3.74 3.69 5.39
N ASP A 144 -4.46 3.21 4.38
CA ASP A 144 -5.92 3.31 4.30
C ASP A 144 -6.61 2.49 5.40
N ALA A 145 -6.15 1.27 5.64
CA ALA A 145 -6.66 0.44 6.74
C ALA A 145 -6.36 1.08 8.11
N ALA A 146 -5.17 1.63 8.32
CA ALA A 146 -4.80 2.29 9.57
C ALA A 146 -5.72 3.49 9.89
N ILE A 147 -5.99 4.36 8.91
CA ILE A 147 -6.89 5.51 9.14
C ILE A 147 -8.35 5.09 9.27
N ALA A 148 -8.80 4.08 8.51
CA ALA A 148 -10.15 3.54 8.55
C ALA A 148 -10.50 2.90 9.91
N ILE A 149 -9.49 2.42 10.65
CA ILE A 149 -9.66 1.86 12.00
C ILE A 149 -9.52 2.96 13.06
N ALA A 150 -8.48 3.79 12.95
CA ALA A 150 -8.19 4.80 13.96
C ALA A 150 -9.29 5.89 14.04
N SER A 151 -9.92 6.23 12.92
CA SER A 151 -10.94 7.29 12.88
C SER A 151 -12.23 6.92 13.63
N PRO A 152 -12.90 5.78 13.36
CA PRO A 152 -14.06 5.37 14.15
C PRO A 152 -13.74 5.09 15.62
N MET A 153 -12.55 4.56 15.93
CA MET A 153 -12.12 4.39 17.32
C MET A 153 -12.03 5.72 18.09
N ARG A 154 -11.57 6.79 17.43
CA ARG A 154 -11.59 8.14 18.02
C ARG A 154 -13.02 8.60 18.25
N GLU A 155 -13.91 8.38 17.29
CA GLU A 155 -15.31 8.80 17.40
C GLU A 155 -16.01 8.09 18.58
N MET A 156 -15.81 6.78 18.69
CA MET A 156 -16.27 5.99 19.85
C MET A 156 -15.77 6.59 21.16
N TYR A 157 -14.49 6.95 21.23
CA TYR A 157 -13.89 7.52 22.44
C TYR A 157 -14.43 8.92 22.77
N ILE A 158 -14.69 9.76 21.78
CA ILE A 158 -15.27 11.10 21.99
C ILE A 158 -16.68 10.99 22.57
N HIS A 159 -17.47 10.04 22.07
CA HIS A 159 -18.85 9.82 22.55
C HIS A 159 -18.92 9.01 23.85
N HIS A 160 -17.93 8.15 24.12
CA HIS A 160 -17.84 7.35 25.35
C HIS A 160 -16.43 7.47 25.98
N PRO A 161 -16.11 8.61 26.63
CA PRO A 161 -14.76 8.88 27.15
C PRO A 161 -14.32 7.96 28.30
N THR A 162 -15.26 7.23 28.89
CA THR A 162 -15.04 6.23 29.95
C THR A 162 -14.63 4.86 29.40
N SER A 163 -14.65 4.66 28.08
CA SER A 163 -14.30 3.38 27.48
C SER A 163 -12.87 2.96 27.84
N SER A 164 -12.74 1.70 28.23
CA SER A 164 -11.43 1.13 28.59
C SER A 164 -10.56 0.89 27.36
N ARG A 165 -9.24 0.80 27.54
CA ARG A 165 -8.31 0.44 26.44
C ARG A 165 -8.69 -0.89 25.79
N LYS A 166 -9.20 -1.84 26.58
CA LYS A 166 -9.63 -3.17 26.09
C LYS A 166 -10.88 -3.06 25.22
N GLU A 167 -11.85 -2.25 25.60
CA GLU A 167 -13.07 -2.02 24.80
C GLU A 167 -12.73 -1.36 23.46
N LEU A 168 -11.90 -0.32 23.47
CA LEU A 168 -11.43 0.33 22.23
C LEU A 168 -10.67 -0.63 21.33
N PHE A 169 -9.79 -1.46 21.91
CA PHE A 169 -9.04 -2.46 21.15
C PHE A 169 -9.98 -3.49 20.48
N GLN A 170 -10.94 -4.03 21.21
CA GLN A 170 -11.92 -4.98 20.65
C GLN A 170 -12.78 -4.32 19.57
N PHE A 171 -13.20 -3.08 19.78
CA PHE A 171 -13.93 -2.32 18.76
C PHE A 171 -13.12 -2.11 17.49
N GLY A 172 -11.83 -1.75 17.61
CA GLY A 172 -10.91 -1.64 16.48
C GLY A 172 -10.73 -2.95 15.72
N LEU A 173 -10.64 -4.08 16.43
CA LEU A 173 -10.57 -5.41 15.80
C LEU A 173 -11.86 -5.76 15.04
N LEU A 174 -13.03 -5.41 15.58
CA LEU A 174 -14.31 -5.64 14.90
C LEU A 174 -14.37 -4.88 13.57
N ILE A 175 -13.98 -3.60 13.55
CA ILE A 175 -13.91 -2.80 12.32
C ILE A 175 -12.91 -3.41 11.33
N GLY A 176 -11.74 -3.82 11.82
CA GLY A 176 -10.70 -4.38 10.97
C GLY A 176 -11.11 -5.66 10.24
N ARG A 177 -11.97 -6.49 10.83
CA ARG A 177 -12.46 -7.73 10.18
C ARG A 177 -13.17 -7.44 8.86
N ASP A 178 -13.94 -6.34 8.77
CA ASP A 178 -14.66 -5.96 7.56
C ASP A 178 -13.73 -5.41 6.47
N ILE A 179 -12.57 -4.85 6.88
CA ILE A 179 -11.57 -4.27 5.97
C ILE A 179 -10.77 -5.37 5.25
N ILE A 180 -10.55 -6.54 5.87
CA ILE A 180 -9.75 -7.62 5.29
C ILE A 180 -10.34 -8.08 3.95
N GLY A 181 -11.64 -8.42 3.95
CA GLY A 181 -12.30 -8.96 2.76
C GLY A 181 -12.38 -7.93 1.63
N THR A 182 -12.75 -6.69 1.97
CA THR A 182 -12.86 -5.60 0.98
C THR A 182 -11.51 -5.26 0.36
N SER A 183 -10.45 -5.14 1.17
CA SER A 183 -9.10 -4.82 0.68
C SER A 183 -8.53 -5.95 -0.19
N THR A 184 -8.70 -7.21 0.23
CA THR A 184 -8.21 -8.37 -0.53
C THR A 184 -8.86 -8.45 -1.90
N ASN A 185 -10.18 -8.25 -1.96
CA ASN A 185 -10.92 -8.24 -3.23
C ASN A 185 -10.49 -7.08 -4.14
N THR A 186 -10.24 -5.89 -3.59
CA THR A 186 -9.74 -4.75 -4.38
C THR A 186 -8.39 -5.06 -5.02
N LEU A 187 -7.44 -5.64 -4.27
CA LEU A 187 -6.13 -6.04 -4.79
C LEU A 187 -6.26 -7.14 -5.86
N PHE A 188 -7.09 -8.14 -5.61
CA PHE A 188 -7.33 -9.23 -6.55
C PHE A 188 -7.95 -8.72 -7.87
N PHE A 189 -8.94 -7.83 -7.81
CA PHE A 189 -9.56 -7.27 -9.01
C PHE A 189 -8.62 -6.33 -9.76
N ALA A 190 -7.78 -5.56 -9.06
CA ALA A 190 -6.76 -4.75 -9.70
C ALA A 190 -5.79 -5.62 -10.53
N PHE A 191 -5.38 -6.76 -9.98
CA PHE A 191 -4.57 -7.74 -10.69
C PHE A 191 -5.28 -8.34 -11.90
N ILE A 192 -6.39 -9.05 -11.69
CA ILE A 192 -7.10 -9.73 -12.79
C ILE A 192 -7.54 -8.75 -13.88
N GLY A 193 -7.95 -7.54 -13.50
CA GLY A 193 -8.31 -6.47 -14.43
C GLY A 193 -7.14 -6.00 -15.29
N ASN A 194 -5.94 -5.88 -14.72
CA ASN A 194 -4.74 -5.43 -15.44
C ASN A 194 -4.22 -6.49 -16.42
N TYR A 195 -4.37 -7.78 -16.11
CA TYR A 195 -3.84 -8.89 -16.91
C TYR A 195 -4.91 -9.62 -17.74
N LEU A 196 -6.09 -9.04 -17.92
CA LEU A 196 -7.23 -9.70 -18.56
C LEU A 196 -6.92 -10.12 -20.02
N ALA A 197 -6.21 -9.27 -20.77
CA ALA A 197 -5.75 -9.59 -22.11
C ALA A 197 -4.70 -10.71 -22.12
N LEU A 198 -3.77 -10.71 -21.17
CA LEU A 198 -2.75 -11.76 -21.02
C LEU A 198 -3.39 -13.11 -20.70
N MET A 199 -4.41 -13.13 -19.83
CA MET A 199 -5.17 -14.35 -19.51
C MET A 199 -5.88 -14.93 -20.74
N ILE A 200 -6.38 -14.09 -21.64
CA ILE A 200 -6.95 -14.54 -22.93
C ILE A 200 -5.85 -15.09 -23.84
N TRP A 201 -4.70 -14.42 -23.90
CA TRP A 201 -3.58 -14.87 -24.73
C TRP A 201 -3.02 -16.23 -24.29
N PHE A 202 -2.89 -16.46 -22.98
CA PHE A 202 -2.52 -17.78 -22.44
C PHE A 202 -3.50 -18.88 -22.86
N LYS A 203 -4.81 -18.57 -22.88
CA LYS A 203 -5.82 -19.50 -23.37
C LYS A 203 -5.64 -19.79 -24.86
N ASP A 204 -5.41 -18.77 -25.68
CA ASP A 204 -5.23 -18.92 -27.13
C ASP A 204 -3.96 -19.71 -27.48
N LEU A 205 -2.89 -19.52 -26.70
CA LEU A 205 -1.64 -20.28 -26.79
C LEU A 205 -1.72 -21.68 -26.15
N SER A 206 -2.91 -22.09 -25.68
CA SER A 206 -3.15 -23.41 -25.08
C SER A 206 -2.27 -23.71 -23.85
N TYR A 207 -1.91 -22.69 -23.08
CA TYR A 207 -1.25 -22.87 -21.78
C TYR A 207 -2.16 -23.67 -20.86
N SER A 208 -1.60 -24.62 -20.09
CA SER A 208 -2.34 -25.26 -19.03
C SER A 208 -2.54 -24.30 -17.85
N ILE A 209 -3.53 -24.57 -17.00
CA ILE A 209 -3.71 -23.80 -15.75
C ILE A 209 -2.45 -23.86 -14.89
N GLY A 210 -1.74 -24.99 -14.91
CA GLY A 210 -0.46 -25.15 -14.23
C GLY A 210 0.59 -24.18 -14.74
N ASP A 211 0.72 -24.03 -16.07
CA ASP A 211 1.68 -23.11 -16.68
C ASP A 211 1.36 -21.66 -16.35
N ILE A 212 0.07 -21.29 -16.33
CA ILE A 212 -0.37 -19.93 -15.97
C ILE A 212 0.00 -19.62 -14.52
N VAL A 213 -0.34 -20.50 -13.58
CA VAL A 213 -0.07 -20.27 -12.15
C VAL A 213 1.43 -20.23 -11.86
N ASN A 214 2.22 -21.04 -12.56
CA ASN A 214 3.69 -21.07 -12.42
C ASN A 214 4.39 -20.02 -13.30
N SER A 215 3.67 -19.28 -14.15
CA SER A 215 4.24 -18.16 -14.88
C SER A 215 4.78 -17.13 -13.90
N LYS A 216 5.93 -16.54 -14.22
CA LYS A 216 6.61 -15.62 -13.32
C LYS A 216 5.79 -14.36 -13.06
N ILE A 217 5.10 -13.85 -14.09
CA ILE A 217 4.20 -12.70 -13.98
C ILE A 217 3.11 -13.00 -12.97
N PHE A 218 2.39 -14.12 -13.13
CA PHE A 218 1.30 -14.49 -12.22
C PHE A 218 1.81 -14.75 -10.80
N SER A 219 2.87 -15.55 -10.65
CA SER A 219 3.45 -15.89 -9.36
C SER A 219 3.95 -14.65 -8.60
N SER A 220 4.63 -13.71 -9.29
CA SER A 220 5.14 -12.50 -8.65
C SER A 220 4.01 -11.61 -8.11
N GLU A 221 2.95 -11.45 -8.89
CA GLU A 221 1.83 -10.58 -8.54
C GLU A 221 0.93 -11.23 -7.48
N PHE A 222 0.73 -12.55 -7.57
CA PHE A 222 0.03 -13.30 -6.53
C PHE A 222 0.76 -13.20 -5.18
N ILE A 223 2.08 -13.32 -5.17
CA ILE A 223 2.89 -13.11 -3.96
C ILE A 223 2.78 -11.68 -3.45
N THR A 224 2.77 -10.68 -4.34
CA THR A 224 2.53 -9.27 -3.98
C THR A 224 1.18 -9.08 -3.30
N ILE A 225 0.11 -9.67 -3.83
CA ILE A 225 -1.24 -9.63 -3.22
C ILE A 225 -1.26 -10.32 -1.86
N CYS A 226 -0.62 -11.48 -1.73
CA CYS A 226 -0.49 -12.17 -0.45
C CYS A 226 0.22 -11.30 0.59
N CYS A 227 1.36 -10.69 0.22
CA CYS A 227 2.11 -9.81 1.10
C CYS A 227 1.30 -8.55 1.48
N ALA A 228 0.61 -7.94 0.51
CA ALA A 228 -0.28 -6.80 0.76
C ALA A 228 -1.43 -7.16 1.72
N THR A 229 -2.05 -8.31 1.52
CA THR A 229 -3.11 -8.82 2.40
C THR A 229 -2.58 -9.10 3.81
N ILE A 230 -1.40 -9.71 3.94
CA ILE A 230 -0.73 -9.90 5.24
C ILE A 230 -0.46 -8.54 5.90
N GLY A 231 0.00 -7.54 5.15
CA GLY A 231 0.18 -6.17 5.63
C GLY A 231 -1.10 -5.57 6.21
N VAL A 232 -2.24 -5.72 5.50
CA VAL A 232 -3.55 -5.28 5.98
C VAL A 232 -3.98 -6.05 7.23
N ILE A 233 -3.76 -7.36 7.29
CA ILE A 233 -4.08 -8.17 8.47
C ILE A 233 -3.25 -7.73 9.68
N LEU A 234 -1.96 -7.42 9.50
CA LEU A 234 -1.07 -6.97 10.56
C LEU A 234 -1.39 -5.55 11.05
N VAL A 235 -1.74 -4.63 10.16
CA VAL A 235 -2.01 -3.23 10.55
C VAL A 235 -3.24 -3.11 11.45
N ILE A 236 -4.20 -4.03 11.34
CA ILE A 236 -5.43 -4.02 12.13
C ILE A 236 -5.16 -4.07 13.65
N PRO A 237 -4.56 -5.15 14.22
CA PRO A 237 -4.29 -5.23 15.65
C PRO A 237 -3.27 -4.17 16.10
N ILE A 238 -2.29 -3.82 15.26
CA ILE A 238 -1.30 -2.79 15.57
C ILE A 238 -1.98 -1.43 15.77
N THR A 239 -2.83 -1.04 14.81
CA THR A 239 -3.57 0.22 14.88
C THR A 239 -4.54 0.24 16.04
N ALA A 240 -5.29 -0.84 16.25
CA ALA A 240 -6.22 -0.93 17.38
C ALA A 240 -5.50 -0.75 18.73
N ALA A 241 -4.32 -1.35 18.90
CA ALA A 241 -3.53 -1.24 20.12
C ALA A 241 -2.98 0.18 20.32
N ILE A 242 -2.35 0.76 19.28
CA ILE A 242 -1.71 2.08 19.36
C ILE A 242 -2.76 3.17 19.55
N ALA A 243 -3.86 3.15 18.78
CA ALA A 243 -4.94 4.12 18.91
C ALA A 243 -5.60 4.07 20.29
N ALA A 244 -5.87 2.87 20.83
CA ALA A 244 -6.42 2.71 22.17
C ALA A 244 -5.50 3.31 23.25
N GLN A 245 -4.18 3.12 23.13
CA GLN A 245 -3.21 3.72 24.05
C GLN A 245 -3.16 5.26 23.92
N PHE A 246 -3.13 5.78 22.70
CA PHE A 246 -3.06 7.22 22.43
C PHE A 246 -4.26 7.98 22.96
N PHE A 247 -5.47 7.46 22.76
CA PHE A 247 -6.70 8.15 23.16
C PHE A 247 -6.89 8.14 24.68
N VAL A 248 -6.66 7.00 25.34
CA VAL A 248 -6.82 6.91 26.80
C VAL A 248 -5.72 7.67 27.55
N ARG A 249 -4.47 7.69 27.06
CA ARG A 249 -3.37 8.44 27.73
C ARG A 249 -3.63 9.95 27.73
N LYS A 250 -4.14 10.51 26.64
CA LYS A 250 -4.42 11.96 26.54
C LYS A 250 -5.49 12.46 27.52
N SER A 251 -6.40 11.59 27.98
CA SER A 251 -7.36 11.92 29.04
C SER A 251 -6.70 12.01 30.42
N SER A 252 -5.68 11.19 30.68
CA SER A 252 -4.90 11.25 31.92
C SER A 252 -4.06 12.52 32.04
N ASP A 253 -3.58 13.08 30.91
CA ASP A 253 -2.80 14.34 30.90
C ASP A 253 -3.70 15.61 30.96
N ARG A 254 -5.03 15.46 30.89
CA ARG A 254 -6.01 16.57 30.97
C ARG A 254 -6.77 16.63 32.29
N LYS A 255 -6.55 15.69 33.21
CA LYS A 255 -7.07 15.71 34.58
C LYS A 255 -5.98 16.20 35.52
#